data_AF-A0A094WJ09-F1
#
_entry.id   AF-A0A094WJ09-F1
#
_cell.length_a   1.000
_cell.length_b   1.000
_cell.length_c   1.000
_cell.angle_alpha   90.00
_cell.angle_beta   90.00
_cell.angle_gamma   90.00
#
_symmetry.space_group_name_H-M   'P 1'
#
loop_
_entity.id
_entity.type
_entity.pdbx_description
1 polymer ?
#
loop_
_entity_poly.entity_id
_entity_poly.type
_entity_poly.pdbx_seq_one_letter_code
_entity_poly.pdbx_strand_id
1 'polypeptide(L)'
;MDKLKWFLYFSAVLLVGIPISIALMSDTTFSSTFSQIVISTATFLVILGKFITVFQKRKENKRFAGDIGAIIGLFIVIIFTL
;
A
#
# COMPACT_ATOMS: atom_id res chain seq x y z
N MET A 1 12.86 12.99 -3.43
CA MET A 1 11.55 12.41 -3.06
C MET A 1 11.62 10.91 -2.82
N ASP A 2 12.72 10.24 -3.17
CA ASP A 2 12.80 8.78 -3.06
C ASP A 2 12.85 8.24 -1.63
N LYS A 3 13.47 8.98 -0.69
CA LYS A 3 13.43 8.63 0.75
C LYS A 3 11.99 8.52 1.28
N LEU A 4 11.10 9.42 0.86
CA LEU A 4 9.70 9.44 1.29
C LEU A 4 8.92 8.26 0.70
N LYS A 5 9.16 7.91 -0.57
CA LYS A 5 8.55 6.71 -1.19
C LYS A 5 8.97 5.44 -0.46
N TRP A 6 10.26 5.32 -0.18
CA TRP A 6 10.82 4.17 0.52
C TRP A 6 10.23 4.04 1.93
N PHE A 7 10.09 5.16 2.63
CA PHE A 7 9.42 5.20 3.93
C PHE A 7 7.96 4.73 3.85
N LEU A 8 7.19 5.19 2.85
CA LEU A 8 5.78 4.78 2.66
C LEU A 8 5.63 3.29 2.33
N TYR A 9 6.51 2.73 1.51
CA TYR A 9 6.46 1.30 1.21
C TYR A 9 6.92 0.45 2.39
N PHE A 10 7.98 0.88 3.07
CA PHE A 10 8.48 0.18 4.25
C PHE A 10 7.46 0.18 5.39
N SER A 11 6.78 1.31 5.63
CA SER A 11 5.72 1.38 6.63
C SER A 11 4.52 0.51 6.26
N ALA A 12 4.12 0.47 4.99
CA ALA A 12 3.05 -0.43 4.53
C ALA A 12 3.41 -1.91 4.74
N VAL A 13 4.65 -2.29 4.42
CA VAL A 13 5.14 -3.67 4.63
C VAL A 13 5.18 -4.02 6.10
N LEU A 14 5.65 -3.14 6.99
CA LEU A 14 5.64 -3.38 8.43
C LEU A 14 4.22 -3.49 8.98
N LEU A 15 3.31 -2.61 8.52
CA LEU A 15 1.92 -2.56 8.98
C LEU A 15 1.19 -3.88 8.71
N VAL A 16 1.49 -4.55 7.60
CA VAL A 16 0.90 -5.86 7.24
C VAL A 16 1.74 -7.02 7.78
N GLY A 17 3.06 -6.90 7.70
CA GLY A 17 3.99 -7.96 8.07
C GLY A 17 3.99 -8.30 9.56
N ILE A 18 3.83 -7.29 10.43
CA ILE A 18 3.78 -7.52 11.88
C ILE A 18 2.53 -8.34 12.26
N PRO A 19 1.29 -7.94 11.89
CA PRO A 19 0.10 -8.75 12.14
C PRO A 19 0.18 -10.14 11.54
N ILE A 20 0.69 -10.30 10.31
CA ILE A 20 0.87 -11.63 9.72
C ILE A 20 1.82 -12.49 10.57
N SER A 21 2.96 -11.93 10.98
CA SER A 21 3.93 -12.66 11.80
C SER A 21 3.34 -13.08 13.14
N ILE A 22 2.57 -12.19 13.79
CA ILE A 22 1.87 -12.51 15.03
C ILE A 22 0.90 -13.67 14.78
N ALA A 23 0.02 -13.56 13.78
CA ALA A 23 -0.97 -14.59 13.48
C ALA A 23 -0.35 -15.97 13.21
N LEU A 24 0.82 -16.01 12.56
CA LEU A 24 1.57 -17.23 12.29
C LEU A 24 2.27 -17.82 13.53
N MET A 25 2.59 -17.00 14.53
CA MET A 25 3.31 -17.42 15.75
C MET A 25 2.38 -17.76 16.91
N SER A 26 1.21 -17.12 16.99
CA SER A 26 0.33 -17.21 18.16
C SER A 26 -0.91 -18.08 17.98
N ASP A 27 -1.11 -18.73 16.82
CA ASP A 27 -2.35 -19.47 16.48
C ASP A 27 -3.65 -18.65 16.73
N THR A 28 -3.52 -17.33 16.81
CA THR A 28 -4.64 -16.41 17.03
C THR A 28 -5.00 -15.70 15.75
N THR A 29 -6.28 -15.68 15.42
CA THR A 29 -6.81 -14.89 14.31
C THR A 29 -7.14 -13.46 14.76
N PHE A 30 -6.80 -12.47 13.94
CA PHE A 30 -7.31 -11.13 14.11
C PHE A 30 -8.79 -11.05 13.71
N SER A 31 -9.52 -10.09 14.27
CA SER A 31 -10.90 -9.84 13.85
C SER A 31 -10.94 -9.36 12.40
N SER A 32 -12.03 -9.66 11.69
CA SER A 32 -12.23 -9.23 10.30
C SER A 32 -12.11 -7.71 10.15
N THR A 33 -12.69 -6.95 11.08
CA THR A 33 -12.60 -5.48 11.09
C THR A 33 -11.16 -5.00 11.24
N PHE A 34 -10.36 -5.60 12.13
CA PHE A 34 -8.97 -5.22 12.31
C PHE A 34 -8.16 -5.50 11.04
N SER A 35 -8.29 -6.70 10.47
CA SER A 35 -7.61 -7.07 9.23
C SER A 35 -7.98 -6.14 8.08
N GLN A 36 -9.27 -5.77 7.96
CA GLN A 36 -9.76 -4.87 6.93
C GLN A 36 -9.17 -3.46 7.07
N ILE A 37 -9.10 -2.91 8.29
CA ILE A 37 -8.48 -1.60 8.56
C ILE A 37 -6.99 -1.61 8.23
N VAL A 38 -6.27 -2.65 8.65
CA VAL A 38 -4.83 -2.81 8.40
C VAL A 38 -4.55 -2.90 6.90
N ILE A 39 -5.27 -3.75 6.17
CA ILE A 39 -5.10 -3.93 4.73
C ILE A 39 -5.47 -2.64 3.97
N SER A 40 -6.57 -1.99 4.33
CA SER A 40 -7.00 -0.74 3.70
C SER A 40 -5.97 0.37 3.90
N THR A 41 -5.44 0.50 5.11
CA THR A 41 -4.41 1.51 5.45
C THR A 41 -3.09 1.23 4.71
N ALA A 42 -2.67 -0.03 4.64
CA ALA A 42 -1.48 -0.43 3.89
C ALA A 42 -1.64 -0.16 2.39
N THR A 43 -2.81 -0.48 1.83
CA THR A 43 -3.14 -0.22 0.42
C THR A 43 -3.10 1.28 0.12
N PHE A 44 -3.65 2.09 1.02
CA PHE A 44 -3.62 3.55 0.90
C PHE A 44 -2.19 4.11 0.92
N LEU A 45 -1.31 3.61 1.81
CA LEU A 45 0.11 3.98 1.85
C LEU A 45 0.82 3.65 0.53
N VAL A 46 0.54 2.50 -0.07
CA VAL A 46 1.10 2.09 -1.37
C VAL A 46 0.61 3.03 -2.48
N ILE A 47 -0.68 3.38 -2.50
CA ILE A 47 -1.26 4.33 -3.45
C ILE A 47 -0.55 5.69 -3.34
N LEU A 48 -0.34 6.22 -2.13
CA LEU A 48 0.40 7.47 -1.91
C LEU A 48 1.84 7.40 -2.46
N GLY A 49 2.56 6.30 -2.19
CA GLY A 49 3.90 6.08 -2.75
C GLY A 49 3.94 6.07 -4.28
N LYS A 50 2.90 5.49 -4.91
CA LYS A 50 2.72 5.50 -6.36
C LYS A 50 2.37 6.88 -6.89
N PHE A 51 1.52 7.65 -6.22
CA PHE A 51 1.23 9.04 -6.60
C PHE A 51 2.51 9.89 -6.65
N ILE A 52 3.36 9.80 -5.63
CA ILE A 52 4.65 10.50 -5.59
C ILE A 52 5.52 10.09 -6.80
N THR A 53 5.48 8.81 -7.18
CA THR A 53 6.21 8.29 -8.36
C THR A 53 5.67 8.86 -9.66
N VAL A 54 4.35 8.94 -9.83
CA VAL A 54 3.70 9.57 -10.99
C VAL A 54 4.08 11.05 -11.08
N PHE A 55 4.01 11.80 -9.97
CA PHE A 55 4.39 13.21 -9.95
C PHE A 55 5.86 13.42 -10.36
N GLN A 56 6.77 12.58 -9.87
CA GLN A 56 8.18 12.66 -10.24
C GLN A 56 8.42 12.30 -11.72
N LYS A 57 7.82 11.20 -12.20
CA LYS A 57 7.94 10.80 -13.61
C LYS A 57 7.33 11.83 -14.56
N ARG A 58 6.22 12.48 -14.17
CA ARG A 58 5.63 13.59 -14.91
C ARG A 58 6.59 14.78 -15.00
N LYS A 59 7.24 15.17 -13.90
CA LYS A 59 8.25 16.24 -13.89
C LYS A 59 9.45 15.91 -14.78
N GLU A 60 9.83 14.64 -14.85
CA GLU A 60 10.95 14.15 -15.67
C GLU A 60 10.56 13.77 -17.12
N ASN A 61 9.31 14.04 -17.56
CA ASN A 61 8.76 13.63 -18.86
C ASN A 61 8.94 12.12 -19.19
N LYS A 62 8.96 11.28 -18.16
CA LYS A 62 9.05 9.81 -18.29
C LYS A 62 7.66 9.19 -18.39
N ARG A 63 7.56 8.01 -19.02
CA ARG A 63 6.32 7.24 -19.08
C ARG A 63 5.83 6.86 -17.68
N PHE A 64 4.61 7.24 -17.33
CA PHE A 64 3.97 6.98 -16.03
C PHE A 64 2.66 6.17 -16.15
N ALA A 65 2.24 5.79 -17.36
CA ALA A 65 0.99 5.07 -17.60
C ALA A 65 0.87 3.77 -16.78
N GLY A 66 1.96 3.01 -16.64
CA GLY A 66 1.98 1.79 -15.82
C GLY A 66 1.78 2.06 -14.32
N ASP A 67 2.24 3.20 -13.80
CA ASP A 67 2.02 3.55 -12.40
C ASP A 67 0.58 4.01 -12.15
N ILE A 68 -0.05 4.69 -13.12
CA ILE A 68 -1.48 5.01 -13.07
C ILE A 68 -2.32 3.73 -13.10
N GLY A 69 -2.00 2.77 -13.96
CA GLY A 69 -2.66 1.47 -13.99
C GLY A 69 -2.58 0.74 -12.65
N ALA A 70 -1.41 0.76 -12.00
CA ALA A 70 -1.25 0.20 -10.67
C ALA A 70 -2.11 0.93 -9.61
N ILE A 71 -2.18 2.26 -9.65
CA ILE A 71 -3.05 3.04 -8.74
C ILE A 71 -4.51 2.64 -8.92
N ILE A 72 -5.00 2.56 -10.17
CA ILE A 72 -6.38 2.16 -10.48
C ILE A 72 -6.66 0.75 -9.95
N GLY A 73 -5.76 -0.20 -10.19
CA GLY A 73 -5.89 -1.57 -9.67
C GLY A 73 -5.99 -1.61 -8.14
N LEU A 74 -5.18 -0.81 -7.44
CA LEU A 74 -5.23 -0.73 -5.98
C LEU A 74 -6.51 -0.04 -5.47
N PHE A 75 -7.05 0.94 -6.20
CA PHE A 75 -8.35 1.53 -5.86
C PHE A 75 -9.49 0.51 -5.99
N ILE A 76 -9.46 -0.35 -7.02
CA ILE A 76 -10.43 -1.45 -7.16
C ILE A 76 -10.33 -2.37 -5.95
N VAL A 77 -9.12 -2.74 -5.52
CA VAL A 77 -8.93 -3.55 -4.30
C VAL A 77 -9.58 -2.87 -3.10
N ILE A 78 -9.35 -1.57 -2.87
CA ILE A 78 -9.98 -0.86 -1.75
C ILE A 78 -11.52 -0.91 -1.84
N ILE A 79 -12.09 -0.64 -3.02
CA ILE A 79 -13.55 -0.62 -3.21
C ILE A 79 -14.20 -1.98 -2.94
N PHE A 80 -13.56 -3.07 -3.37
CA PHE A 80 -14.10 -4.43 -3.17
C PHE A 80 -13.75 -5.03 -1.80
N THR A 81 -12.77 -4.47 -1.09
CA THR A 81 -12.37 -4.93 0.24
C THR A 81 -13.07 -4.13 1.35
N LEU A 82 -13.64 -2.95 1.05
CA LEU A 82 -14.49 -2.16 1.96
C LEU A 82 -15.88 -2.78 2.11
#